data_AF-A0A6P0YLU9-F1
#
_entry.id   AF-A0A6P0YLU9-F1
#
_cell.length_a   1.000
_cell.length_b   1.000
_cell.length_c   1.000
_cell.angle_alpha   90.00
_cell.angle_beta   90.00
_cell.angle_gamma   90.00
#
_symmetry.space_group_name_H-M   'P 1'
#
loop_
_entity.id
_entity.type
_entity.pdbx_description
1 polymer ?
#
loop_
_entity_poly.entity_id
_entity_poly.type
_entity_poly.pdbx_seq_one_letter_code
_entity_poly.pdbx_strand_id
1 'polypeptide(L)'
;MSSKSLINGVHGQLTDWSQVNWKKTRQIVRNLRHRIFRARKLGQWKQLRRLQKLLIKSRANVLLSVRQITQVNTGKQTAGVDK
;
A
#
# COMPACT_ATOMS: atom_id res chain seq x y z
N MET A 1 -28.47 4.83 10.45
CA MET A 1 -27.48 3.91 11.06
C MET A 1 -26.12 4.18 10.41
N SER A 2 -25.30 5.00 11.06
CA SER A 2 -24.06 5.55 10.49
C SER A 2 -22.84 4.89 11.13
N SER A 3 -22.18 3.96 10.44
CA SER A 3 -20.81 3.55 10.77
C SER A 3 -19.83 4.15 9.76
N LYS A 4 -19.11 5.16 10.27
CA LYS A 4 -18.14 6.00 9.54
C LYS A 4 -16.85 5.23 9.22
N SER A 5 -16.34 5.47 8.00
CA SER A 5 -14.94 5.34 7.54
C SER A 5 -14.19 4.04 7.88
N LEU A 6 -14.31 3.02 7.02
CA LEU A 6 -13.65 1.73 7.26
C LEU A 6 -12.15 1.65 6.95
N ILE A 7 -11.50 2.60 6.27
CA ILE A 7 -10.02 2.62 6.27
C ILE A 7 -9.40 4.00 6.13
N ASN A 8 -8.97 4.51 7.30
CA ASN A 8 -7.78 5.33 7.53
C ASN A 8 -7.64 5.62 9.05
N GLY A 9 -7.92 4.65 9.94
CA GLY A 9 -7.93 4.96 11.37
C GLY A 9 -8.13 3.84 12.41
N VAL A 10 -9.09 2.91 12.29
CA VAL A 10 -9.47 2.05 13.44
C VAL A 10 -9.89 0.62 13.06
N HIS A 11 -9.73 -0.28 14.04
CA HIS A 11 -9.90 -1.73 14.13
C HIS A 11 -11.19 -2.30 13.53
N GLY A 12 -11.03 -2.99 12.40
CA GLY A 12 -12.00 -3.92 11.84
C GLY A 12 -11.24 -4.84 10.88
N GLN A 13 -11.48 -6.14 10.97
CA GLN A 13 -10.90 -7.11 10.05
C GLN A 13 -11.49 -6.85 8.66
N LEU A 14 -10.62 -6.77 7.65
CA LEU A 14 -11.08 -6.66 6.27
C LEU A 14 -11.75 -7.98 5.90
N THR A 15 -13.06 -7.97 5.64
CA THR A 15 -13.80 -9.16 5.21
C THR A 15 -13.90 -9.27 3.69
N ASP A 16 -13.81 -8.13 2.98
CA ASP A 16 -13.87 -8.08 1.52
C ASP A 16 -12.95 -6.97 0.95
N TRP A 17 -12.30 -7.24 -0.18
CA TRP A 17 -11.51 -6.29 -0.98
C TRP A 17 -12.30 -5.06 -1.45
N SER A 18 -13.63 -5.17 -1.59
CA SER A 18 -14.52 -4.07 -1.97
C SER A 18 -14.52 -2.92 -0.94
N GLN A 19 -14.25 -3.23 0.33
CA GLN A 19 -14.21 -2.26 1.43
C GLN A 19 -12.97 -1.35 1.38
N VAL A 20 -11.95 -1.72 0.60
CA VAL A 20 -10.73 -0.93 0.48
C VAL A 20 -10.96 0.24 -0.46
N ASN A 21 -10.81 1.47 0.05
CA ASN A 21 -10.68 2.66 -0.79
C ASN A 21 -9.35 2.65 -1.59
N TRP A 22 -9.38 1.98 -2.73
CA TRP A 22 -8.22 1.79 -3.59
C TRP A 22 -7.65 3.09 -4.17
N LYS A 23 -8.50 4.10 -4.39
CA LYS A 23 -8.05 5.43 -4.85
C LYS A 23 -7.14 6.06 -3.81
N LYS A 24 -7.55 6.02 -2.54
CA LYS A 24 -6.76 6.56 -1.42
C LYS A 24 -5.48 5.77 -1.20
N THR A 25 -5.55 4.44 -1.22
CA THR A 25 -4.39 3.55 -1.10
C THR A 25 -3.32 3.87 -2.15
N ARG A 26 -3.70 3.93 -3.43
CA ARG A 26 -2.79 4.29 -4.52
C ARG A 26 -2.21 5.68 -4.35
N GLN A 27 -3.03 6.65 -3.93
CA GLN A 27 -2.61 8.03 -3.73
C GLN A 27 -1.54 8.15 -2.63
N ILE A 28 -1.69 7.42 -1.53
CA ILE A 28 -0.70 7.38 -0.44
C ILE A 28 0.63 6.81 -0.93
N VAL A 29 0.60 5.65 -1.60
CA VAL A 29 1.82 5.00 -2.13
C VAL A 29 2.50 5.89 -3.16
N ARG A 30 1.75 6.50 -4.08
CA ARG A 30 2.28 7.43 -5.09
C ARG A 30 2.98 8.62 -4.45
N ASN A 31 2.36 9.24 -3.44
CA ASN A 31 2.96 10.36 -2.72
C ASN A 31 4.25 9.97 -2.00
N LEU A 32 4.30 8.81 -1.36
CA LEU A 32 5.52 8.32 -0.71
C LEU A 32 6.64 8.07 -1.74
N ARG A 33 6.34 7.43 -2.87
CA ARG A 33 7.32 7.21 -3.95
C ARG A 33 7.85 8.53 -4.51
N HIS A 34 6.99 9.51 -4.74
CA HIS A 34 7.40 10.84 -5.20
C HIS A 34 8.32 11.55 -4.19
N ARG A 35 8.00 11.46 -2.89
CA ARG A 35 8.84 12.02 -1.83
C ARG A 35 10.21 11.34 -1.76
N ILE A 36 10.27 10.02 -1.91
CA ILE A 36 11.53 9.26 -1.98
C ILE A 36 12.36 9.73 -3.18
N PHE A 37 11.74 9.85 -4.35
CA PHE A 37 12.41 10.33 -5.56
C PHE A 37 12.96 11.75 -5.38
N ARG A 38 12.17 12.67 -4.83
CA ARG A 38 12.61 14.05 -4.54
C ARG A 38 13.75 14.08 -3.52
N ALA A 39 13.65 13.32 -2.43
CA ALA A 39 14.70 13.24 -1.42
C ALA A 39 16.02 12.70 -2.01
N ARG A 40 15.94 11.70 -2.92
CA ARG A 40 17.11 11.22 -3.67
C ARG A 40 17.72 12.33 -4.52
N LYS A 41 16.89 13.03 -5.32
CA LYS A 41 17.36 14.09 -6.22
C LYS A 41 18.05 15.23 -5.48
N LEU A 42 17.61 15.55 -4.26
CA LEU A 42 18.17 16.61 -3.41
C LEU A 42 19.32 16.13 -2.49
N GLY A 43 19.77 14.88 -2.59
CA GLY A 43 20.83 14.35 -1.72
C GLY A 43 20.43 14.20 -0.24
N GLN A 44 19.14 14.17 0.08
CA GLN A 44 18.63 14.13 1.45
C GLN A 44 18.57 12.69 1.99
N TRP A 45 19.74 12.07 2.19
CA TRP A 45 19.87 10.64 2.50
C TRP A 45 19.16 10.19 3.79
N LYS A 46 19.24 10.99 4.86
CA LYS A 46 18.54 10.70 6.13
C LYS A 46 17.02 10.67 5.93
N GLN A 47 16.48 11.62 5.16
CA GLN A 47 15.06 11.69 4.86
C GLN A 47 14.63 10.54 3.94
N LEU A 48 15.41 10.23 2.91
CA LEU A 48 15.17 9.11 2.00
C LEU A 48 15.04 7.79 2.78
N ARG A 49 15.97 7.50 3.69
CA ARG A 49 15.94 6.26 4.49
C ARG A 49 14.70 6.20 5.38
N ARG A 50 14.28 7.33 5.98
CA ARG A 50 13.04 7.42 6.77
C ARG A 50 11.81 7.16 5.90
N LEU A 51 11.75 7.73 4.70
CA LEU A 51 10.63 7.57 3.77
C LEU A 51 10.54 6.15 3.21
N GLN A 52 11.67 5.50 2.90
CA GLN A 52 11.71 4.10 2.51
C GLN A 52 11.18 3.19 3.62
N LYS A 53 11.65 3.38 4.88
CA LYS A 53 11.12 2.65 6.04
C LYS A 53 9.62 2.86 6.21
N LEU A 54 9.14 4.10 6.04
CA LEU A 54 7.71 4.41 6.10
C LEU A 54 6.90 3.71 5.00
N LEU A 55 7.43 3.68 3.77
CA LEU A 55 6.77 2.99 2.65
C LEU A 55 6.63 1.49 2.92
N ILE A 56 7.71 0.83 3.38
CA ILE A 56 7.71 -0.60 3.69
C ILE A 56 6.69 -0.92 4.80
N LYS A 57 6.62 -0.09 5.86
CA LYS A 57 5.68 -0.26 6.97
C LYS A 57 4.25 0.20 6.67
N SER A 58 3.98 0.76 5.49
CA SER A 58 2.67 1.33 5.18
C SER A 58 1.65 0.23 4.87
N ARG A 59 0.52 0.21 5.61
CA ARG A 59 -0.62 -0.66 5.29
C ARG A 59 -1.14 -0.44 3.86
N ALA A 60 -1.10 0.80 3.36
CA ALA A 60 -1.50 1.10 1.99
C ALA A 60 -0.56 0.42 0.96
N ASN A 61 0.73 0.36 1.26
CA ASN A 61 1.69 -0.36 0.42
C ASN A 61 1.44 -1.88 0.46
N VAL A 62 1.20 -2.45 1.64
CA VAL A 62 0.87 -3.88 1.80
C VAL A 62 -0.40 -4.23 1.02
N LEU A 63 -1.50 -3.48 1.18
CA LEU A 63 -2.76 -3.73 0.47
C LEU A 63 -2.58 -3.69 -1.05
N LEU A 64 -1.81 -2.72 -1.55
CA LEU A 64 -1.57 -2.59 -2.98
C LEU A 64 -0.72 -3.75 -3.52
N SER A 65 0.31 -4.17 -2.78
CA SER A 65 1.17 -5.30 -3.15
C SER A 65 0.40 -6.62 -3.15
N VAL A 66 -0.41 -6.88 -2.11
CA VAL A 66 -1.23 -8.10 -2.04
C VAL A 66 -2.21 -8.14 -3.21
N ARG A 67 -2.93 -7.04 -3.47
CA ARG A 67 -3.83 -6.97 -4.63
C ARG A 67 -3.11 -7.23 -5.96
N GLN A 68 -1.91 -6.66 -6.13
CA GLN A 68 -1.12 -6.87 -7.34
C GLN A 68 -0.83 -8.37 -7.54
N ILE A 69 -0.41 -9.05 -6.48
CA ILE A 69 -0.08 -10.48 -6.52
C ILE A 69 -1.34 -11.34 -6.74
N THR A 70 -2.43 -11.05 -6.04
CA THR A 70 -3.62 -11.92 -6.04
C THR A 70 -4.58 -11.68 -7.19
N GLN A 71 -4.69 -10.44 -7.69
CA GLN A 71 -5.71 -10.06 -8.67
C GLN A 71 -5.17 -9.62 -10.03
N VAL A 72 -3.95 -9.08 -10.09
CA VAL A 72 -3.43 -8.41 -11.30
C VAL A 72 -2.35 -9.23 -11.99
N ASN A 73 -1.47 -9.89 -11.23
CA ASN A 73 -0.39 -10.69 -11.79
C ASN A 73 -0.96 -11.95 -12.47
N THR A 74 -0.58 -12.16 -13.72
CA THR A 74 -0.94 -13.34 -14.54
C THR A 74 -0.39 -14.64 -13.95
N GLY A 75 0.67 -14.58 -13.13
CA GLY A 75 1.27 -15.69 -12.41
C GLY A 75 0.43 -16.28 -11.26
N LYS A 76 -0.85 -15.92 -11.11
CA LYS A 76 -1.78 -16.57 -10.16
C LYS A 76 -1.93 -18.09 -10.39
N GLN A 77 -1.48 -18.59 -11.54
CA GLN A 77 -1.51 -20.01 -11.93
C GLN A 77 -0.11 -20.65 -11.99
N THR A 78 0.92 -20.01 -11.42
CA THR A 78 2.27 -20.60 -11.36
C THR A 78 2.32 -21.61 -10.21
N ALA A 79 2.95 -22.78 -10.41
CA ALA A 79 3.04 -23.82 -9.38
C ALA A 79 3.70 -23.30 -8.09
N GLY A 80 3.15 -23.66 -6.92
CA GLY A 80 3.64 -23.22 -5.60
C GLY A 80 2.89 -22.03 -4.96
N VAL A 81 1.77 -21.58 -5.56
CA VAL A 81 0.82 -20.67 -4.91
C VAL A 81 0.07 -21.44 -3.82
N ASP A 82 0.17 -20.99 -2.57
CA ASP A 82 -0.55 -21.56 -1.43
C ASP A 82 -2.07 -21.46 -1.66
N LYS A 83 -2.81 -22.53 -1.37
CA LYS A 83 -4.27 -22.59 -1.53
C LYS A 83 -5.00 -21.80 -0.45
#